data_AF-A0A7L4RHU5-F1
#
_entry.id   AF-A0A7L4RHU5-F1
#
_cell.length_a   1.000
_cell.length_b   1.000
_cell.length_c   1.000
_cell.angle_alpha   90.00
_cell.angle_beta   90.00
_cell.angle_gamma   90.00
#
_symmetry.space_group_name_H-M   'P 1'
#
loop_
_entity.id
_entity.type
_entity.pdbx_description
1 polymer ?
#
loop_
_entity_poly.entity_id
_entity_poly.type
_entity_poly.pdbx_seq_one_letter_code
_entity_poly.pdbx_strand_id
1 'polypeptide(L)'
;MVDLRKVDLKVVARKAMEQYGFEAVFPVNLMAEVDALEDQAQTAEPDVRDLGGLLWSSIDNSDSEDLDQIEYCEGAQSGEILVKVAIADVDMYVPEGSFADEHARRNTTSIYTGIETYPMLPDRLSKGLSSLLPEQERLAVVVEFSVLPGGEVLPRGIYKALVRNKAKLVYEEVGAWLEGSGPLPETVGSVPGLDAQLRLQDEASQRLEGYRVEQGALELETLEVRAILQQGKVSDLIAIHENMARQIIENFMVAANGVMSGFLEKARIPTIQRVVRIPKDWNRIVEVAKARGASLPAKPDAKALSEFLASQKKADPELFPDLSLTIVKLLGSGEYVMYDSFQPSIGHFCLAVRDYTHGTAPNRRYVDVVIQRLLKAALESVPSPYSSKELSKIAAWCTEREGASKKVERFMEKAEAAFVLSGKIGQSFNSIVTGVSDHGTYVRLIAPPAEGRVMRGVRGLRVSQKVVVRLINLNPNKGFIDFEVAGWKGKRQKRSGRRGSRNWKHKRR
;
A
#
# COMPACT_ATOMS: atom_id res chain seq x y z
N MET A 1 32.22 11.26 11.32
CA MET A 1 30.89 11.91 11.38
C MET A 1 30.53 12.32 9.97
N VAL A 2 29.30 12.02 9.53
CA VAL A 2 28.78 12.50 8.25
C VAL A 2 28.49 14.00 8.39
N ASP A 3 28.92 14.81 7.41
CA ASP A 3 28.55 16.23 7.38
C ASP A 3 27.12 16.36 6.84
N LEU A 4 26.17 16.66 7.73
CA LEU A 4 24.74 16.75 7.38
C LEU A 4 24.43 17.86 6.38
N ARG A 5 25.29 18.86 6.27
CA ARG A 5 25.15 19.93 5.28
C ARG A 5 25.33 19.44 3.84
N LYS A 6 25.80 18.20 3.66
CA LYS A 6 26.02 17.56 2.35
C LYS A 6 25.02 16.44 2.04
N VAL A 7 24.04 16.18 2.90
CA VAL A 7 23.01 15.17 2.63
C VAL A 7 21.85 15.86 1.92
N ASP A 8 21.68 15.54 0.65
CA ASP A 8 20.51 15.91 -0.14
C ASP A 8 19.66 14.64 -0.33
N LEU A 9 18.53 14.57 0.38
CA LEU A 9 17.67 13.39 0.35
C LEU A 9 16.98 13.20 -1.02
N LYS A 10 16.83 14.26 -1.84
CA LYS A 10 16.32 14.12 -3.22
C LYS A 10 17.33 13.37 -4.09
N VAL A 11 18.61 13.70 -3.97
CA VAL A 11 19.68 12.96 -4.67
C VAL A 11 19.76 11.50 -4.19
N VAL A 12 19.52 11.25 -2.89
CA VAL A 12 19.46 9.90 -2.33
C VAL A 12 18.25 9.13 -2.90
N ALA A 13 17.08 9.74 -2.95
CA ALA A 13 15.85 9.16 -3.51
C ALA A 13 16.02 8.78 -4.98
N ARG A 14 16.51 9.71 -5.81
CA ARG A 14 16.78 9.45 -7.23
C ARG A 14 17.76 8.28 -7.43
N LYS A 15 18.85 8.23 -6.66
CA LYS A 15 19.80 7.11 -6.73
C LYS A 15 19.18 5.79 -6.31
N ALA A 16 18.27 5.81 -5.32
CA ALA A 16 17.55 4.61 -4.90
C ALA A 16 16.64 4.11 -6.04
N MET A 17 15.89 5.01 -6.70
CA MET A 17 15.07 4.68 -7.87
C MET A 17 15.92 3.98 -8.94
N GLU A 18 17.03 4.60 -9.36
CA GLU A 18 17.94 4.07 -10.38
C GLU A 18 18.56 2.72 -9.95
N GLN A 19 19.02 2.61 -8.69
CA GLN A 19 19.61 1.40 -8.13
C GLN A 19 18.64 0.21 -8.14
N TYR A 20 17.35 0.45 -7.89
CA TYR A 20 16.31 -0.58 -7.91
C TYR A 20 15.59 -0.67 -9.27
N GLY A 21 16.17 -0.06 -10.32
CA GLY A 21 15.81 -0.27 -11.72
C GLY A 21 14.59 0.54 -12.19
N PHE A 22 14.20 1.60 -11.48
CA PHE A 22 13.15 2.52 -11.91
C PHE A 22 13.70 3.70 -12.71
N GLU A 23 12.87 4.25 -13.58
CA GLU A 23 13.14 5.49 -14.28
C GLU A 23 12.63 6.66 -13.43
N ALA A 24 13.57 7.48 -12.96
CA ALA A 24 13.26 8.62 -12.09
C ALA A 24 12.85 9.89 -12.89
N VAL A 25 13.01 9.87 -14.21
CA VAL A 25 12.74 11.01 -15.09
C VAL A 25 12.01 10.50 -16.32
N PHE A 26 10.93 11.20 -16.69
CA PHE A 26 10.16 10.89 -17.89
C PHE A 26 10.97 11.15 -19.17
N PRO A 27 10.97 10.21 -20.13
CA PRO A 27 11.55 10.41 -21.45
C PRO A 27 10.91 11.59 -22.22
N VAL A 28 11.68 12.24 -23.10
CA VAL A 28 11.22 13.43 -23.86
C VAL A 28 10.06 13.11 -24.80
N ASN A 29 10.11 11.95 -25.46
CA ASN A 29 9.05 11.43 -26.32
C ASN A 29 7.75 11.15 -25.55
N LEU A 30 7.86 10.63 -24.32
CA LEU A 30 6.70 10.48 -23.43
C LEU A 30 6.09 11.83 -23.08
N MET A 31 6.92 12.81 -22.69
CA MET A 31 6.40 14.15 -22.37
C MET A 31 5.72 14.80 -23.58
N ALA A 32 6.31 14.68 -24.77
CA ALA A 32 5.71 15.19 -26.00
C ALA A 32 4.37 14.49 -26.36
N GLU A 33 4.28 13.17 -26.16
CA GLU A 33 3.03 12.41 -26.31
C GLU A 33 1.97 12.93 -25.35
N VAL A 34 2.31 13.04 -24.06
CA VAL A 34 1.37 13.49 -23.03
C VAL A 34 0.97 14.94 -23.24
N ASP A 35 1.87 15.83 -23.65
CA ASP A 35 1.55 17.25 -23.90
C ASP A 35 0.59 17.44 -25.08
N ALA A 36 0.57 16.51 -26.02
CA ALA A 36 -0.32 16.53 -27.18
C ALA A 36 -1.72 15.95 -26.90
N LEU A 37 -1.94 15.28 -25.77
CA LEU A 37 -3.25 14.73 -25.42
C LEU A 37 -4.28 15.84 -25.18
N GLU A 38 -5.48 15.66 -25.71
CA GLU A 38 -6.64 16.54 -25.45
C GLU A 38 -7.58 15.88 -24.41
N ASP A 39 -8.35 16.69 -23.68
CA ASP A 39 -9.38 16.17 -22.78
C ASP A 39 -10.52 15.56 -23.59
N GLN A 40 -10.72 14.24 -23.44
CA GLN A 40 -11.72 13.49 -24.18
C GLN A 40 -13.02 13.30 -23.38
N ALA A 41 -13.19 13.96 -22.22
CA ALA A 41 -14.41 13.85 -21.42
C ALA A 41 -15.69 14.26 -22.18
N GLN A 42 -15.57 15.04 -23.27
CA GLN A 42 -16.70 15.48 -24.09
C GLN A 42 -16.95 14.62 -25.34
N THR A 43 -16.13 13.58 -25.60
CA THR A 43 -16.38 12.70 -26.74
C THR A 43 -17.58 11.83 -26.44
N ALA A 44 -18.69 12.06 -27.16
CA ALA A 44 -19.91 11.27 -27.06
C ALA A 44 -19.68 9.87 -27.64
N GLU A 45 -19.12 8.97 -26.82
CA GLU A 45 -19.11 7.55 -27.13
C GLU A 45 -20.54 6.99 -26.94
N PRO A 46 -21.01 6.12 -27.85
CA PRO A 46 -22.21 5.35 -27.60
C PRO A 46 -22.06 4.54 -26.30
N ASP A 47 -23.14 4.42 -25.54
CA ASP A 47 -23.24 3.63 -24.29
C ASP A 47 -22.55 4.19 -23.02
N VAL A 48 -22.11 5.45 -23.03
CA VAL A 48 -21.67 6.14 -21.80
C VAL A 48 -22.87 6.71 -21.04
N ARG A 49 -23.04 6.32 -19.77
CA ARG A 49 -24.10 6.83 -18.90
C ARG A 49 -23.74 8.20 -18.34
N ASP A 50 -24.71 9.11 -18.25
CA ASP A 50 -24.53 10.36 -17.48
C ASP A 50 -24.90 10.12 -16.01
N LEU A 51 -23.90 10.15 -15.13
CA LEU A 51 -24.05 10.08 -13.68
C LEU A 51 -23.47 11.33 -12.99
N GLY A 52 -23.24 12.43 -13.72
CA GLY A 52 -22.67 13.67 -13.18
C GLY A 52 -23.55 14.36 -12.14
N GLY A 53 -24.84 14.01 -12.08
CA GLY A 53 -25.80 14.51 -11.11
C GLY A 53 -25.72 13.89 -9.71
N LEU A 54 -25.05 12.74 -9.54
CA LEU A 54 -24.95 12.08 -8.24
C LEU A 54 -23.97 12.80 -7.30
N LEU A 55 -24.14 12.58 -5.99
CA LEU A 55 -23.29 13.15 -4.94
C LEU A 55 -21.97 12.38 -4.79
N TRP A 56 -21.23 12.24 -5.89
CA TRP A 56 -19.91 11.61 -5.86
C TRP A 56 -18.94 12.41 -5.01
N SER A 57 -18.13 11.73 -4.21
CA SER A 57 -17.02 12.31 -3.48
C SER A 57 -15.80 11.40 -3.51
N SER A 58 -14.61 11.95 -3.32
CA SER A 58 -13.40 11.19 -2.99
C SER A 58 -13.02 11.41 -1.54
N ILE A 59 -12.32 10.46 -0.92
CA ILE A 59 -11.61 10.66 0.35
C ILE A 59 -10.15 10.26 0.14
N ASP A 60 -9.23 11.22 0.33
CA ASP A 60 -7.81 11.05 0.03
C ASP A 60 -6.92 11.76 1.06
N ASN A 61 -5.60 11.69 0.87
CA ASN A 61 -4.69 12.57 1.59
C ASN A 61 -4.90 14.03 1.14
N SER A 62 -4.63 14.98 2.04
CA SER A 62 -4.80 16.40 1.76
C SER A 62 -4.00 16.88 0.53
N ASP A 63 -2.82 16.30 0.29
CA ASP A 63 -1.92 16.64 -0.80
C ASP A 63 -2.05 15.76 -2.06
N SER A 64 -2.98 14.79 -2.07
CA SER A 64 -3.26 13.98 -3.26
C SER A 64 -3.89 14.82 -4.37
N GLU A 65 -3.47 14.59 -5.61
CA GLU A 65 -4.04 15.20 -6.82
C GLU A 65 -4.34 14.16 -7.91
N ASP A 66 -3.81 12.94 -7.77
CA ASP A 66 -3.95 11.77 -8.64
C ASP A 66 -5.14 10.89 -8.22
N LEU A 67 -6.34 11.49 -8.21
CA LEU A 67 -7.56 10.87 -7.70
C LEU A 67 -8.05 9.79 -8.67
N ASP A 68 -7.83 8.54 -8.29
CA ASP A 68 -8.19 7.35 -9.08
C ASP A 68 -9.69 7.05 -9.07
N GLN A 69 -10.40 7.46 -8.04
CA GLN A 69 -11.71 6.89 -7.73
C GLN A 69 -12.60 7.88 -6.95
N ILE A 70 -13.92 7.75 -7.12
CA ILE A 70 -14.96 8.45 -6.34
C ILE A 70 -16.14 7.52 -6.04
N GLU A 71 -16.83 7.73 -4.92
CA GLU A 71 -17.88 6.84 -4.44
C GLU A 71 -19.23 7.52 -4.23
N TYR A 72 -20.28 6.70 -4.34
CA TYR A 72 -21.66 7.08 -4.08
C TYR A 72 -22.43 5.88 -3.51
N CYS A 73 -23.29 6.12 -2.52
CA CYS A 73 -24.22 5.12 -2.02
C CYS A 73 -25.68 5.59 -2.05
N GLU A 74 -26.58 4.62 -2.20
CA GLU A 74 -28.02 4.81 -2.20
C GLU A 74 -28.70 3.66 -1.46
N GLY A 75 -29.63 3.97 -0.56
CA GLY A 75 -30.46 2.96 0.07
C GLY A 75 -31.40 2.31 -0.96
N ALA A 76 -31.43 0.99 -1.00
CA ALA A 76 -32.28 0.24 -1.91
C ALA A 76 -33.44 -0.47 -1.17
N GLN A 77 -34.31 -1.14 -1.93
CA GLN A 77 -35.39 -1.95 -1.35
C GLN A 77 -34.81 -3.05 -0.44
N SER A 78 -35.60 -3.49 0.55
CA SER A 78 -35.24 -4.60 1.46
C SER A 78 -34.02 -4.35 2.37
N GLY A 79 -33.60 -3.09 2.56
CA GLY A 79 -32.52 -2.73 3.49
C GLY A 79 -31.11 -2.93 2.94
N GLU A 80 -30.98 -3.20 1.64
CA GLU A 80 -29.70 -3.22 0.93
C GLU A 80 -29.16 -1.80 0.73
N ILE A 81 -27.83 -1.66 0.62
CA ILE A 81 -27.18 -0.40 0.24
C ILE A 81 -26.52 -0.60 -1.11
N LEU A 82 -26.96 0.14 -2.13
CA LEU A 82 -26.32 0.16 -3.44
C LEU A 82 -25.09 1.05 -3.38
N VAL A 83 -23.93 0.50 -3.70
CA VAL A 83 -22.65 1.19 -3.78
C VAL A 83 -22.23 1.29 -5.24
N LYS A 84 -21.78 2.47 -5.64
CA LYS A 84 -21.12 2.71 -6.92
C LYS A 84 -19.72 3.25 -6.64
N VAL A 85 -18.73 2.67 -7.28
CA VAL A 85 -17.34 3.17 -7.29
C VAL A 85 -17.00 3.50 -8.72
N ALA A 86 -16.73 4.78 -9.01
CA ALA A 86 -16.31 5.24 -10.32
C ALA A 86 -14.77 5.35 -10.34
N ILE A 87 -14.13 4.68 -11.29
CA ILE A 87 -12.67 4.62 -11.42
C ILE A 87 -12.25 5.37 -12.67
N ALA A 88 -11.25 6.24 -12.54
CA ALA A 88 -10.67 7.05 -13.60
C ALA A 88 -10.38 6.21 -14.86
N ASP A 89 -10.85 6.68 -16.02
CA ASP A 89 -10.60 6.04 -17.30
C ASP A 89 -9.18 6.38 -17.83
N VAL A 90 -8.17 5.67 -17.32
CA VAL A 90 -6.75 5.96 -17.61
C VAL A 90 -6.30 5.33 -18.91
N ASP A 91 -6.74 4.11 -19.24
CA ASP A 91 -6.28 3.42 -20.46
C ASP A 91 -6.67 4.18 -21.74
N MET A 92 -7.72 5.01 -21.69
CA MET A 92 -8.08 5.93 -22.78
C MET A 92 -6.91 6.86 -23.17
N TYR A 93 -6.16 7.34 -22.17
CA TYR A 93 -5.00 8.23 -22.36
C TYR A 93 -3.68 7.48 -22.46
N VAL A 94 -3.69 6.18 -22.17
CA VAL A 94 -2.52 5.30 -22.15
C VAL A 94 -2.83 4.08 -23.03
N PRO A 95 -2.90 4.22 -24.36
CA PRO A 95 -3.17 3.09 -25.23
C PRO A 95 -1.98 2.10 -25.24
N GLU A 96 -2.26 0.81 -25.40
CA GLU A 96 -1.21 -0.23 -25.41
C GLU A 96 -0.14 0.06 -26.48
N GLY A 97 1.14 0.02 -26.09
CA GLY A 97 2.27 0.30 -26.98
C GLY A 97 2.61 1.78 -27.18
N SER A 98 1.90 2.71 -26.54
CA SER A 98 2.30 4.13 -26.45
C SER A 98 3.55 4.34 -25.59
N PHE A 99 4.17 5.52 -25.66
CA PHE A 99 5.29 5.84 -24.76
C PHE A 99 4.83 5.90 -23.30
N ALA A 100 3.59 6.35 -23.04
CA ALA A 100 2.99 6.32 -21.71
C ALA A 100 2.82 4.89 -21.21
N ASP A 101 2.35 3.97 -22.05
CA ASP A 101 2.20 2.55 -21.72
C ASP A 101 3.54 1.89 -21.42
N GLU A 102 4.55 2.11 -22.26
CA GLU A 102 5.89 1.55 -22.08
C GLU A 102 6.52 2.01 -20.75
N HIS A 103 6.41 3.30 -20.42
CA HIS A 103 6.92 3.84 -19.16
C HIS A 103 6.11 3.31 -17.96
N ALA A 104 4.77 3.33 -18.05
CA ALA A 104 3.90 2.82 -16.99
C ALA A 104 4.15 1.34 -16.72
N ARG A 105 4.34 0.53 -17.76
CA ARG A 105 4.74 -0.88 -17.65
C ARG A 105 6.08 -1.01 -16.94
N ARG A 106 7.09 -0.24 -17.36
CA ARG A 106 8.46 -0.34 -16.83
C ARG A 106 8.54 0.06 -15.36
N ASN A 107 7.95 1.18 -14.99
CA ASN A 107 7.91 1.62 -13.59
C ASN A 107 6.86 0.85 -12.77
N THR A 108 5.80 0.35 -13.39
CA THR A 108 4.69 -0.45 -12.80
C THR A 108 3.85 0.25 -11.74
N THR A 109 4.47 1.07 -10.89
CA THR A 109 3.81 1.73 -9.76
C THR A 109 4.40 3.11 -9.54
N SER A 110 3.59 4.04 -9.04
CA SER A 110 4.11 5.26 -8.42
C SER A 110 4.89 4.89 -7.16
N ILE A 111 5.97 5.62 -6.87
CA ILE A 111 6.82 5.39 -5.69
C ILE A 111 6.84 6.64 -4.82
N TYR A 112 6.50 6.46 -3.55
CA TYR A 112 6.41 7.53 -2.56
C TYR A 112 7.62 7.47 -1.64
N THR A 113 8.62 8.32 -1.87
CA THR A 113 9.88 8.26 -1.11
C THR A 113 9.86 9.03 0.21
N GLY A 114 8.74 9.66 0.56
CA GLY A 114 8.60 10.60 1.69
C GLY A 114 9.13 12.02 1.39
N ILE A 115 10.11 12.14 0.48
CA ILE A 115 10.68 13.42 0.03
C ILE A 115 10.11 13.88 -1.32
N GLU A 116 9.97 12.93 -2.24
CA GLU A 116 9.53 13.16 -3.60
C GLU A 116 8.71 11.95 -4.07
N THR A 117 7.60 12.23 -4.73
CA THR A 117 6.82 11.19 -5.40
C THR A 117 7.37 11.04 -6.81
N TYR A 118 7.64 9.79 -7.21
CA TYR A 118 7.99 9.42 -8.57
C TYR A 118 6.79 8.74 -9.20
N PRO A 119 5.93 9.49 -9.92
CA PRO A 119 4.68 8.94 -10.41
C PRO A 119 4.90 7.96 -11.58
N MET A 120 4.00 6.99 -11.71
CA MET A 120 4.00 6.05 -12.83
C MET A 120 3.73 6.76 -14.16
N LEU A 121 2.84 7.76 -14.14
CA LEU A 121 2.38 8.54 -15.28
C LEU A 121 2.64 10.04 -15.04
N PRO A 122 2.97 10.83 -16.08
CA PRO A 122 3.23 12.26 -15.92
C PRO A 122 2.04 13.03 -15.31
N ASP A 123 2.33 14.08 -14.55
CA ASP A 123 1.34 14.87 -13.79
C ASP A 123 0.19 15.42 -14.66
N ARG A 124 0.47 15.85 -15.90
CA ARG A 124 -0.58 16.33 -16.83
C ARG A 124 -1.65 15.25 -17.08
N LEU A 125 -1.27 13.98 -17.05
CA LEU A 125 -2.18 12.86 -17.18
C LEU A 125 -2.76 12.51 -15.81
N SER A 126 -1.92 12.04 -14.88
CA SER A 126 -2.36 11.45 -13.60
C SER A 126 -3.03 12.42 -12.65
N LYS A 127 -2.68 13.72 -12.68
CA LYS A 127 -3.28 14.79 -11.87
C LYS A 127 -4.16 15.74 -12.69
N GLY A 128 -4.37 15.43 -13.97
CA GLY A 128 -5.06 16.30 -14.91
C GLY A 128 -6.16 15.56 -15.66
N LEU A 129 -5.81 15.00 -16.81
CA LEU A 129 -6.75 14.42 -17.77
C LEU A 129 -7.56 13.25 -17.20
N SER A 130 -6.90 12.34 -16.48
CA SER A 130 -7.58 11.16 -15.90
C SER A 130 -8.06 11.38 -14.47
N SER A 131 -7.48 12.34 -13.74
CA SER A 131 -7.81 12.54 -12.32
C SER A 131 -9.26 12.96 -12.13
N LEU A 132 -9.92 12.35 -11.16
CA LEU A 132 -11.30 12.66 -10.76
C LEU A 132 -11.34 13.87 -9.80
N LEU A 133 -10.58 14.91 -10.12
CA LEU A 133 -10.59 16.18 -9.37
C LEU A 133 -12.00 16.81 -9.37
N PRO A 134 -12.35 17.58 -8.33
CA PRO A 134 -13.65 18.24 -8.25
C PRO A 134 -13.99 19.13 -9.44
N GLU A 135 -15.29 19.33 -9.64
CA GLU A 135 -15.89 20.29 -10.61
C GLU A 135 -15.63 20.02 -12.09
N GLN A 136 -14.99 18.90 -12.43
CA GLN A 136 -14.75 18.49 -13.80
C GLN A 136 -15.54 17.22 -14.13
N GLU A 137 -16.09 17.17 -15.35
CA GLU A 137 -16.64 15.94 -15.88
C GLU A 137 -15.51 15.04 -16.36
N ARG A 138 -15.60 13.77 -15.99
CA ARG A 138 -14.60 12.75 -16.29
C ARG A 138 -15.28 11.47 -16.72
N LEU A 139 -14.66 10.80 -17.69
CA LEU A 139 -14.99 9.42 -18.02
C LEU A 139 -14.45 8.50 -16.94
N ALA A 140 -15.27 7.54 -16.55
CA ALA A 140 -14.94 6.55 -15.55
C ALA A 140 -15.53 5.18 -15.91
N VAL A 141 -14.87 4.14 -15.45
CA VAL A 141 -15.44 2.80 -15.36
C VAL A 141 -16.11 2.68 -13.99
N VAL A 142 -17.43 2.54 -13.98
CA VAL A 142 -18.22 2.40 -12.77
C VAL A 142 -18.41 0.93 -12.44
N VAL A 143 -18.13 0.57 -11.20
CA VAL A 143 -18.44 -0.74 -10.62
C VAL A 143 -19.57 -0.57 -9.62
N GLU A 144 -20.66 -1.30 -9.85
CA GLU A 144 -21.90 -1.20 -9.07
C GLU A 144 -22.22 -2.53 -8.38
N PHE A 145 -22.48 -2.48 -7.08
CA PHE A 145 -22.83 -3.64 -6.27
C PHE A 145 -23.74 -3.26 -5.09
N SER A 146 -24.56 -4.21 -4.64
CA SER A 146 -25.35 -4.06 -3.42
C SER A 146 -24.62 -4.72 -2.24
N VAL A 147 -24.61 -4.03 -1.11
CA VAL A 147 -24.23 -4.57 0.19
C VAL A 147 -25.52 -5.01 0.90
N LEU A 148 -25.66 -6.31 1.11
CA LEU A 148 -26.82 -6.89 1.79
C LEU A 148 -26.77 -6.59 3.29
N PRO A 149 -27.89 -6.77 4.04
CA PRO A 149 -27.89 -6.59 5.50
C PRO A 149 -26.84 -7.44 6.24
N GLY A 150 -26.49 -8.62 5.73
CA GLY A 150 -25.43 -9.48 6.28
C GLY A 150 -24.01 -9.09 5.83
N GLY A 151 -23.87 -8.06 5.00
CA GLY A 151 -22.59 -7.59 4.45
C GLY A 151 -22.11 -8.33 3.21
N GLU A 152 -22.88 -9.29 2.68
CA GLU A 152 -22.58 -9.93 1.40
C GLU A 152 -22.64 -8.91 0.25
N VAL A 153 -21.74 -9.10 -0.73
CA VAL A 153 -21.70 -8.30 -1.95
C VAL A 153 -22.49 -8.99 -3.05
N LEU A 154 -23.48 -8.29 -3.61
CA LEU A 154 -24.23 -8.72 -4.78
C LEU A 154 -23.87 -7.83 -5.97
N PRO A 155 -23.10 -8.33 -6.96
CA PRO A 155 -22.76 -7.57 -8.16
C PRO A 155 -24.00 -7.10 -8.93
N ARG A 156 -24.02 -5.83 -9.36
CA ARG A 156 -25.12 -5.25 -10.17
C ARG A 156 -24.68 -4.93 -11.59
N GLY A 157 -23.47 -4.41 -11.78
CA GLY A 157 -22.93 -4.18 -13.12
C GLY A 157 -21.60 -3.46 -13.15
N ILE A 158 -21.01 -3.44 -14.35
CA ILE A 158 -19.85 -2.61 -14.69
C ILE A 158 -20.20 -1.89 -16.00
N TYR A 159 -19.91 -0.60 -16.10
CA TYR A 159 -20.22 0.21 -17.30
C TYR A 159 -19.40 1.51 -17.34
N LYS A 160 -19.30 2.13 -18.52
CA LYS A 160 -18.69 3.45 -18.68
C LYS A 160 -19.68 4.55 -18.31
N ALA A 161 -19.21 5.60 -17.64
CA ALA A 161 -20.04 6.75 -17.28
C ALA A 161 -19.25 8.06 -17.28
N LEU A 162 -19.96 9.16 -17.53
CA LEU A 162 -19.54 10.50 -17.15
C LEU A 162 -19.91 10.74 -15.69
N VAL A 163 -18.92 11.14 -14.91
CA VAL A 163 -19.06 11.44 -13.48
C VAL A 163 -18.50 12.83 -13.19
N ARG A 164 -18.96 13.43 -12.09
CA ARG A 164 -18.45 14.71 -11.60
C ARG A 164 -18.27 14.62 -10.10
N ASN A 165 -17.01 14.69 -9.65
CA ASN A 165 -16.68 14.72 -8.23
C ASN A 165 -17.19 16.03 -7.61
N LYS A 166 -18.05 15.94 -6.58
CA LYS A 166 -18.61 17.10 -5.87
C LYS A 166 -17.70 17.59 -4.76
N ALA A 167 -16.86 16.72 -4.21
CA ALA A 167 -15.97 17.07 -3.12
C ALA A 167 -14.77 16.12 -3.03
N LYS A 168 -13.58 16.71 -2.96
CA LYS A 168 -12.39 16.02 -2.47
C LYS A 168 -12.33 16.18 -0.95
N LEU A 169 -12.43 15.06 -0.24
CA LEU A 169 -12.41 15.03 1.21
C LEU A 169 -11.07 14.52 1.74
N VAL A 170 -10.78 14.81 3.01
CA VAL A 170 -9.50 14.45 3.67
C VAL A 170 -9.74 13.37 4.70
N TYR A 171 -8.95 12.30 4.67
CA TYR A 171 -9.07 11.18 5.60
C TYR A 171 -9.10 11.59 7.07
N GLU A 172 -8.20 12.48 7.49
CA GLU A 172 -8.08 12.92 8.89
C GLU A 172 -9.34 13.68 9.35
N GLU A 173 -9.88 14.53 8.49
CA GLU A 173 -11.04 15.37 8.82
C GLU A 173 -12.33 14.56 8.86
N VAL A 174 -12.58 13.74 7.83
CA VAL A 174 -13.77 12.89 7.75
C VAL A 174 -13.72 11.80 8.83
N GLY A 175 -12.56 11.19 9.05
CA GLY A 175 -12.38 10.16 10.07
C GLY A 175 -12.69 10.70 11.47
N ALA A 176 -12.09 11.84 11.83
CA ALA A 176 -12.35 12.46 13.13
C ALA A 176 -13.84 12.83 13.31
N TRP A 177 -14.50 13.32 12.25
CA TRP A 177 -15.93 13.63 12.30
C TRP A 177 -16.83 12.40 12.48
N LEU A 178 -16.60 11.34 11.72
CA LEU A 178 -17.38 10.10 11.82
C LEU A 178 -17.21 9.43 13.19
N GLU A 179 -16.00 9.51 13.76
CA GLU A 179 -15.68 9.01 15.09
C GLU A 179 -16.21 9.90 16.24
N GLY A 180 -16.73 11.08 15.92
CA GLY A 180 -17.22 12.05 16.91
C GLY A 180 -16.11 12.77 17.70
N SER A 181 -14.87 12.70 17.23
CA SER A 181 -13.71 13.37 17.83
C SER A 181 -13.39 14.72 17.17
N GLY A 182 -14.03 15.04 16.04
CA GLY A 182 -13.89 16.30 15.30
C GLY A 182 -15.23 16.89 14.81
N PRO A 183 -15.25 18.16 14.39
CA PRO A 183 -16.44 18.79 13.82
C PRO A 183 -16.74 18.30 12.40
N LEU A 184 -17.95 18.57 11.90
CA LEU A 184 -18.28 18.39 10.48
C LEU A 184 -17.28 19.19 9.61
N PRO A 185 -16.58 18.56 8.65
CA PRO A 185 -15.67 19.29 7.77
C PRO A 185 -16.42 20.30 6.89
N GLU A 186 -15.83 21.47 6.66
CA GLU A 186 -16.45 22.54 5.87
C GLU A 186 -16.79 22.08 4.44
N THR A 187 -15.89 21.29 3.82
CA THR A 187 -16.09 20.68 2.50
C THR A 187 -17.34 19.81 2.46
N VAL A 188 -17.57 18.99 3.49
CA VAL A 188 -18.80 18.18 3.63
C VAL A 188 -20.02 19.07 3.81
N GLY A 189 -19.95 20.04 4.73
CA GLY A 189 -21.07 20.96 5.02
C GLY A 189 -21.45 21.88 3.85
N SER A 190 -20.54 22.10 2.90
CA SER A 190 -20.78 22.93 1.71
C SER A 190 -21.61 22.25 0.62
N VAL A 191 -21.71 20.91 0.65
CA VAL A 191 -22.44 20.11 -0.35
C VAL A 191 -23.71 19.50 0.29
N PRO A 192 -24.92 19.99 -0.06
CA PRO A 192 -26.15 19.49 0.54
C PRO A 192 -26.33 17.98 0.41
N GLY A 193 -26.53 17.30 1.54
CA GLY A 193 -26.77 15.85 1.62
C GLY A 193 -25.51 14.98 1.61
N LEU A 194 -24.32 15.57 1.45
CA LEU A 194 -23.06 14.80 1.45
C LEU A 194 -22.76 14.18 2.82
N ASP A 195 -23.18 14.84 3.91
CA ASP A 195 -23.06 14.29 5.26
C ASP A 195 -23.87 13.00 5.44
N ALA A 196 -25.11 12.98 4.95
CA ALA A 196 -25.96 11.79 4.94
C ALA A 196 -25.38 10.70 4.02
N GLN A 197 -24.78 11.10 2.89
CA GLN A 197 -24.08 10.18 2.00
C GLN A 197 -22.94 9.47 2.73
N LEU A 198 -22.02 10.22 3.36
CA LEU A 198 -20.87 9.65 4.07
C LEU A 198 -21.27 8.71 5.22
N ARG A 199 -22.36 9.02 5.94
CA ARG A 199 -22.91 8.09 6.96
C ARG A 199 -23.42 6.79 6.36
N LEU A 200 -24.04 6.85 5.17
CA LEU A 200 -24.47 5.66 4.45
C LEU A 200 -23.27 4.87 3.90
N GLN A 201 -22.20 5.56 3.47
CA GLN A 201 -20.95 4.90 3.08
C GLN A 201 -20.33 4.15 4.26
N ASP A 202 -20.27 4.78 5.44
CA ASP A 202 -19.80 4.17 6.68
C ASP A 202 -20.64 2.94 7.03
N GLU A 203 -21.97 3.03 7.00
CA GLU A 203 -22.84 1.89 7.27
C GLU A 203 -22.56 0.70 6.33
N ALA A 204 -22.42 0.95 5.02
CA ALA A 204 -22.09 -0.08 4.05
C ALA A 204 -20.69 -0.67 4.30
N SER A 205 -19.72 0.19 4.62
CA SER A 205 -18.34 -0.19 4.97
C SER A 205 -18.30 -1.14 6.18
N GLN A 206 -18.99 -0.79 7.27
CA GLN A 206 -19.05 -1.61 8.48
C GLN A 206 -19.69 -2.98 8.22
N ARG A 207 -20.73 -3.05 7.38
CA ARG A 207 -21.34 -4.33 6.98
C ARG A 207 -20.36 -5.20 6.19
N LEU A 208 -19.65 -4.61 5.23
CA LEU A 208 -18.62 -5.31 4.44
C LEU A 208 -17.49 -5.85 5.33
N GLU A 209 -17.01 -5.04 6.26
CA GLU A 209 -15.97 -5.44 7.20
C GLU A 209 -16.42 -6.59 8.09
N GLY A 210 -17.59 -6.47 8.72
CA GLY A 210 -18.17 -7.52 9.57
C GLY A 210 -18.27 -8.85 8.84
N TYR A 211 -18.81 -8.85 7.62
CA TYR A 211 -18.89 -10.06 6.79
C TYR A 211 -17.51 -10.67 6.52
N ARG A 212 -16.52 -9.87 6.12
CA ARG A 212 -15.18 -10.39 5.81
C ARG A 212 -14.48 -10.94 7.05
N VAL A 213 -14.62 -10.30 8.21
CA VAL A 213 -14.10 -10.81 9.48
C VAL A 213 -14.73 -12.18 9.81
N GLU A 214 -16.03 -12.33 9.61
CA GLU A 214 -16.72 -13.63 9.79
C GLU A 214 -16.20 -14.72 8.84
N GLN A 215 -15.81 -14.34 7.61
CA GLN A 215 -15.15 -15.24 6.64
C GLN A 215 -13.67 -15.53 6.98
N GLY A 216 -13.10 -14.85 7.98
CA GLY A 216 -11.73 -15.05 8.45
C GLY A 216 -10.69 -14.11 7.85
N ALA A 217 -11.11 -12.94 7.35
CA ALA A 217 -10.18 -11.88 6.98
C ALA A 217 -9.32 -11.48 8.19
N LEU A 218 -8.03 -11.25 7.94
CA LEU A 218 -7.06 -10.93 8.97
C LEU A 218 -7.00 -9.42 9.13
N GLU A 219 -7.28 -8.95 10.34
CA GLU A 219 -7.03 -7.57 10.72
C GLU A 219 -5.54 -7.44 11.10
N LEU A 220 -4.77 -6.72 10.28
CA LEU A 220 -3.33 -6.54 10.45
C LEU A 220 -3.02 -5.06 10.43
N GLU A 221 -2.33 -4.58 11.46
CA GLU A 221 -1.91 -3.19 11.55
C GLU A 221 -0.40 -3.07 11.36
N THR A 222 0.03 -2.20 10.45
CA THR A 222 1.43 -1.79 10.38
C THR A 222 1.56 -0.33 10.80
N LEU A 223 2.58 -0.02 11.58
CA LEU A 223 2.94 1.35 11.90
C LEU A 223 3.58 1.99 10.66
N GLU A 224 2.76 2.63 9.84
CA GLU A 224 3.22 3.48 8.75
C GLU A 224 3.74 4.80 9.32
N VAL A 225 4.89 5.25 8.84
CA VAL A 225 5.56 6.45 9.31
C VAL A 225 5.73 7.42 8.15
N ARG A 226 5.29 8.66 8.34
CA ARG A 226 5.43 9.74 7.36
C ARG A 226 6.43 10.78 7.85
N ALA A 227 7.33 11.18 6.97
CA ALA A 227 8.20 12.33 7.17
C ALA A 227 7.39 13.63 7.14
N ILE A 228 7.58 14.48 8.15
CA ILE A 228 7.15 15.87 8.13
C ILE A 228 8.26 16.70 7.52
N LEU A 229 7.92 17.46 6.48
CA LEU A 229 8.82 18.41 5.84
C LEU A 229 8.57 19.82 6.37
N GLN A 230 9.63 20.49 6.85
CA GLN A 230 9.65 21.92 7.12
C GLN A 230 10.69 22.59 6.22
N GLN A 231 10.27 23.59 5.44
CA GLN A 231 11.14 24.29 4.48
C GLN A 231 11.91 23.34 3.54
N GLY A 232 11.25 22.26 3.10
CA GLY A 232 11.83 21.25 2.21
C GLY A 232 12.86 20.31 2.87
N LYS A 233 12.93 20.26 4.21
CA LYS A 233 13.78 19.34 4.97
C LYS A 233 12.96 18.50 5.93
N VAL A 234 13.32 17.24 6.10
CA VAL A 234 12.69 16.36 7.09
C VAL A 234 12.96 16.90 8.49
N SER A 235 11.90 17.27 9.20
CA SER A 235 11.96 17.77 10.57
C SER A 235 11.57 16.73 11.59
N ASP A 236 10.59 15.87 11.27
CA ASP A 236 10.07 14.85 12.19
C ASP A 236 9.46 13.65 11.44
N LEU A 237 9.08 12.61 12.19
CA LEU A 237 8.40 11.41 11.71
C LEU A 237 7.15 11.17 12.56
N ILE A 238 5.98 11.11 11.91
CA ILE A 238 4.69 10.82 12.56
C ILE A 238 4.13 9.47 12.11
N ALA A 239 3.42 8.79 13.00
CA ALA A 239 2.68 7.59 12.64
C ALA A 239 1.37 7.98 11.94
N ILE A 240 1.05 7.29 10.85
CA ILE A 240 -0.28 7.33 10.24
C ILE A 240 -1.14 6.32 10.98
N HIS A 241 -2.33 6.74 11.39
CA HIS A 241 -3.30 5.89 12.07
C HIS A 241 -4.47 5.57 11.14
N GLU A 242 -4.92 4.33 11.23
CA GLU A 242 -6.18 3.89 10.63
C GLU A 242 -7.34 4.68 11.24
N ASN A 243 -8.35 5.01 10.43
CA ASN A 243 -9.54 5.74 10.86
C ASN A 243 -10.76 5.32 10.03
N MET A 244 -11.96 5.70 10.46
CA MET A 244 -13.20 5.28 9.79
C MET A 244 -13.25 5.66 8.30
N ALA A 245 -12.68 6.81 7.93
CA ALA A 245 -12.68 7.26 6.54
C ALA A 245 -11.77 6.40 5.65
N ARG A 246 -10.62 5.94 6.15
CA ARG A 246 -9.74 4.99 5.43
C ARG A 246 -10.40 3.63 5.28
N GLN A 247 -11.06 3.15 6.33
CA GLN A 247 -11.82 1.90 6.31
C GLN A 247 -12.92 1.90 5.25
N ILE A 248 -13.67 3.01 5.09
CA ILE A 248 -14.66 3.16 4.01
C ILE A 248 -14.05 2.87 2.64
N ILE A 249 -12.97 3.57 2.32
CA ILE A 249 -12.31 3.45 1.02
C ILE A 249 -11.74 2.03 0.86
N GLU A 250 -11.02 1.51 1.85
CA GLU A 250 -10.48 0.14 1.80
C GLU A 250 -11.58 -0.88 1.52
N ASN A 251 -12.70 -0.79 2.24
CA ASN A 251 -13.80 -1.74 2.15
C ASN A 251 -14.48 -1.70 0.79
N PHE A 252 -14.72 -0.51 0.26
CA PHE A 252 -15.29 -0.33 -1.06
C PHE A 252 -14.36 -0.79 -2.17
N MET A 253 -13.07 -0.48 -2.08
CA MET A 253 -12.10 -0.92 -3.07
C MET A 253 -11.95 -2.45 -3.08
N VAL A 254 -11.94 -3.09 -1.91
CA VAL A 254 -11.89 -4.56 -1.83
C VAL A 254 -13.13 -5.19 -2.49
N ALA A 255 -14.32 -4.66 -2.22
CA ALA A 255 -15.56 -5.14 -2.82
C ALA A 255 -15.59 -4.91 -4.34
N ALA A 256 -15.23 -3.71 -4.81
CA ALA A 256 -15.18 -3.38 -6.25
C ALA A 256 -14.19 -4.28 -7.00
N ASN A 257 -13.00 -4.51 -6.44
CA ASN A 257 -12.00 -5.42 -6.99
C ASN A 257 -12.51 -6.86 -7.12
N GLY A 258 -13.27 -7.35 -6.12
CA GLY A 258 -13.94 -8.65 -6.18
C GLY A 258 -14.99 -8.72 -7.29
N VAL A 259 -15.80 -7.67 -7.44
CA VAL A 259 -16.81 -7.56 -8.50
C VAL A 259 -16.17 -7.57 -9.89
N MET A 260 -15.09 -6.82 -10.10
CA MET A 260 -14.32 -6.84 -11.36
C MET A 260 -13.75 -8.22 -11.67
N SER A 261 -13.15 -8.89 -10.68
CA SER A 261 -12.61 -10.23 -10.85
C SER A 261 -13.70 -11.22 -11.27
N GLY A 262 -14.84 -11.21 -10.57
CA GLY A 262 -15.97 -12.09 -10.89
C GLY A 262 -16.64 -11.77 -12.23
N PHE A 263 -16.61 -10.51 -12.68
CA PHE A 263 -17.10 -10.13 -14.01
C PHE A 263 -16.22 -10.71 -15.13
N LEU A 264 -14.90 -10.55 -15.03
CA LEU A 264 -13.96 -11.10 -16.01
C LEU A 264 -13.99 -12.64 -16.05
N GLU A 265 -14.13 -13.28 -14.88
CA GLU A 265 -14.29 -14.73 -14.79
C GLU A 265 -15.56 -15.22 -15.51
N LYS A 266 -16.71 -14.56 -15.28
CA LYS A 266 -17.97 -14.87 -15.98
C LYS A 266 -17.87 -14.66 -17.48
N ALA A 267 -17.14 -13.64 -17.92
CA ALA A 267 -16.84 -13.39 -19.33
C ALA A 267 -15.83 -14.36 -19.93
N ARG A 268 -15.21 -15.24 -19.13
CA ARG A 268 -14.16 -16.20 -19.52
C ARG A 268 -12.94 -15.52 -20.16
N ILE A 269 -12.62 -14.31 -19.69
CA ILE A 269 -11.44 -13.57 -20.11
C ILE A 269 -10.31 -13.88 -19.13
N PRO A 270 -9.16 -14.43 -19.59
CA PRO A 270 -7.98 -14.56 -18.75
C PRO A 270 -7.60 -13.22 -18.14
N THR A 271 -7.21 -13.22 -16.87
CA THR A 271 -6.96 -12.00 -16.10
C THR A 271 -5.74 -12.14 -15.20
N ILE A 272 -5.43 -11.09 -14.45
CA ILE A 272 -4.42 -11.08 -13.40
C ILE A 272 -5.13 -11.02 -12.06
N GLN A 273 -4.84 -11.97 -11.17
CA GLN A 273 -5.31 -11.96 -9.80
C GLN A 273 -4.20 -11.51 -8.85
N ARG A 274 -4.60 -10.83 -7.77
CA ARG A 274 -3.74 -10.51 -6.64
C ARG A 274 -3.95 -11.57 -5.57
N VAL A 275 -2.92 -12.36 -5.29
CA VAL A 275 -3.02 -13.51 -4.39
C VAL A 275 -2.05 -13.39 -3.23
N VAL A 276 -2.47 -13.90 -2.07
CA VAL A 276 -1.60 -14.25 -0.95
C VAL A 276 -1.84 -15.72 -0.69
N ARG A 277 -0.82 -16.54 -0.93
CA ARG A 277 -0.92 -17.98 -0.75
C ARG A 277 -1.04 -18.33 0.73
N ILE A 278 -1.47 -19.56 0.96
CA ILE A 278 -1.38 -20.18 2.28
C ILE A 278 0.06 -20.07 2.81
N PRO A 279 0.26 -19.64 4.08
CA PRO A 279 1.59 -19.41 4.64
C PRO A 279 2.47 -20.66 4.61
N LYS A 280 3.69 -20.53 4.07
CA LYS A 280 4.69 -21.62 4.10
C LYS A 280 5.18 -21.90 5.52
N ASP A 281 5.29 -20.87 6.35
CA ASP A 281 5.81 -20.93 7.72
C ASP A 281 4.71 -20.98 8.78
N TRP A 282 3.58 -21.66 8.50
CA TRP A 282 2.45 -21.76 9.43
C TRP A 282 2.83 -22.28 10.82
N ASN A 283 3.73 -23.27 10.89
CA ASN A 283 4.20 -23.80 12.18
C ASN A 283 4.80 -22.71 13.07
N ARG A 284 5.46 -21.71 12.48
CA ARG A 284 6.02 -20.59 13.22
C ARG A 284 4.94 -19.61 13.69
N ILE A 285 3.87 -19.44 12.91
CA ILE A 285 2.67 -18.70 13.34
C ILE A 285 2.03 -19.40 14.55
N VAL A 286 1.91 -20.73 14.52
CA VAL A 286 1.42 -21.54 15.66
C VAL A 286 2.32 -21.36 16.89
N GLU A 287 3.65 -21.35 16.73
CA GLU A 287 4.59 -21.08 17.82
C GLU A 287 4.44 -19.67 18.42
N VAL A 288 4.24 -18.65 17.58
CA VAL A 288 3.99 -17.27 18.02
C VAL A 288 2.68 -17.19 18.82
N ALA A 289 1.61 -17.82 18.35
CA ALA A 289 0.34 -17.89 19.07
C ALA A 289 0.50 -18.60 20.42
N LYS A 290 1.21 -19.74 20.44
CA LYS A 290 1.49 -20.50 21.67
C LYS A 290 2.29 -19.70 22.70
N ALA A 291 3.30 -18.96 22.24
CA ALA A 291 4.09 -18.07 23.11
C ALA A 291 3.25 -16.95 23.74
N ARG A 292 2.09 -16.63 23.15
CA ARG A 292 1.12 -15.63 23.61
C ARG A 292 -0.12 -16.26 24.27
N GLY A 293 -0.06 -17.55 24.61
CA GLY A 293 -1.11 -18.26 25.35
C GLY A 293 -2.31 -18.72 24.51
N ALA A 294 -2.23 -18.65 23.18
CA ALA A 294 -3.27 -19.12 22.27
C ALA A 294 -2.86 -20.43 21.57
N SER A 295 -3.84 -21.21 21.10
CA SER A 295 -3.60 -22.42 20.30
C SER A 295 -4.22 -22.25 18.93
N LEU A 296 -3.42 -22.42 17.88
CA LEU A 296 -3.88 -22.46 16.50
C LEU A 296 -3.88 -23.92 15.99
N PRO A 297 -4.73 -24.25 14.99
CA PRO A 297 -4.73 -25.56 14.36
C PRO A 297 -3.38 -25.90 13.71
N ALA A 298 -3.08 -27.20 13.56
CA ALA A 298 -1.85 -27.65 12.90
C ALA A 298 -1.82 -27.33 11.40
N LYS A 299 -2.98 -27.21 10.76
CA LYS A 299 -3.11 -26.79 9.36
C LYS A 299 -3.45 -25.29 9.29
N PRO A 300 -3.03 -24.58 8.24
CA PRO A 300 -3.39 -23.19 8.01
C PRO A 300 -4.91 -22.98 8.02
N ASP A 301 -5.34 -22.04 8.85
CA ASP A 301 -6.73 -21.68 9.05
C ASP A 301 -6.83 -20.16 9.25
N ALA A 302 -7.38 -19.47 8.25
CA ALA A 302 -7.47 -18.01 8.27
C ALA A 302 -8.41 -17.52 9.38
N LYS A 303 -9.51 -18.24 9.64
CA LYS A 303 -10.48 -17.87 10.66
C LYS A 303 -9.89 -17.98 12.07
N ALA A 304 -9.22 -19.10 12.37
CA ALA A 304 -8.55 -19.27 13.65
C ALA A 304 -7.45 -18.22 13.87
N LEU A 305 -6.71 -17.85 12.81
CA LEU A 305 -5.71 -16.78 12.89
C LEU A 305 -6.35 -15.40 13.10
N SER A 306 -7.47 -15.12 12.42
CA SER A 306 -8.24 -13.88 12.58
C SER A 306 -8.72 -13.71 14.02
N GLU A 307 -9.36 -14.75 14.59
CA GLU A 307 -9.82 -14.77 15.98
C GLU A 307 -8.66 -14.55 16.97
N PHE A 308 -7.51 -15.18 16.71
CA PHE A 308 -6.29 -14.93 17.51
C PHE A 308 -5.85 -13.47 17.42
N LEU A 309 -5.72 -12.90 16.21
CA LEU A 309 -5.28 -11.51 16.02
C LEU A 309 -6.23 -10.52 16.71
N ALA A 310 -7.54 -10.68 16.54
CA ALA A 310 -8.56 -9.85 17.19
C ALA A 310 -8.43 -9.91 18.72
N SER A 311 -8.20 -11.10 19.29
CA SER A 311 -7.98 -11.25 20.74
C SER A 311 -6.72 -10.50 21.23
N GLN A 312 -5.65 -10.52 20.43
CA GLN A 312 -4.38 -9.85 20.77
C GLN A 312 -4.50 -8.34 20.63
N LYS A 313 -5.17 -7.84 19.58
CA LYS A 313 -5.46 -6.42 19.39
C LYS A 313 -6.21 -5.85 20.59
N LYS A 314 -7.23 -6.56 21.08
CA LYS A 314 -8.00 -6.16 22.27
C LYS A 314 -7.17 -6.18 23.56
N ALA A 315 -6.28 -7.16 23.71
CA ALA A 315 -5.49 -7.35 24.92
C ALA A 315 -4.32 -6.36 25.05
N ASP A 316 -3.67 -6.02 23.93
CA ASP A 316 -2.50 -5.13 23.90
C ASP A 316 -2.45 -4.33 22.58
N PRO A 317 -3.27 -3.26 22.44
CA PRO A 317 -3.28 -2.43 21.24
C PRO A 317 -1.92 -1.76 20.96
N GLU A 318 -1.13 -1.45 21.99
CA GLU A 318 0.16 -0.76 21.85
C GLU A 318 1.19 -1.64 21.11
N LEU A 319 1.23 -2.94 21.42
CA LEU A 319 2.16 -3.90 20.80
C LEU A 319 1.55 -4.68 19.63
N PHE A 320 0.27 -4.50 19.34
CA PHE A 320 -0.40 -5.20 18.25
C PHE A 320 0.25 -4.95 16.87
N PRO A 321 0.70 -3.73 16.52
CA PRO A 321 1.39 -3.53 15.24
C PRO A 321 2.69 -4.34 15.09
N ASP A 322 3.42 -4.58 16.18
CA ASP A 322 4.63 -5.41 16.14
C ASP A 322 4.29 -6.91 15.95
N LEU A 323 3.18 -7.37 16.54
CA LEU A 323 2.65 -8.72 16.28
C LEU A 323 2.19 -8.85 14.82
N SER A 324 1.40 -7.90 14.34
CA SER A 324 0.92 -7.85 12.95
C SER A 324 2.08 -7.90 11.97
N LEU A 325 3.12 -7.09 12.16
CA LEU A 325 4.34 -7.13 11.34
C LEU A 325 5.03 -8.50 11.38
N THR A 326 5.05 -9.17 12.54
CA THR A 326 5.59 -10.53 12.68
C THR A 326 4.77 -11.52 11.86
N ILE A 327 3.45 -11.46 11.96
CA ILE A 327 2.55 -12.34 11.21
C ILE A 327 2.66 -12.08 9.71
N VAL A 328 2.62 -10.81 9.25
CA VAL A 328 2.83 -10.41 7.84
C VAL A 328 4.11 -11.03 7.26
N LYS A 329 5.22 -10.99 8.00
CA LYS A 329 6.49 -11.58 7.56
C LYS A 329 6.41 -13.11 7.39
N LEU A 330 5.58 -13.79 8.19
CA LEU A 330 5.41 -15.25 8.14
C LEU A 330 4.35 -15.70 7.12
N LEU A 331 3.36 -14.84 6.82
CA LEU A 331 2.36 -15.08 5.79
C LEU A 331 3.02 -15.15 4.40
N GLY A 332 4.00 -14.28 4.16
CA GLY A 332 4.64 -14.11 2.86
C GLY A 332 4.11 -12.89 2.11
N SER A 333 4.74 -12.56 0.98
CA SER A 333 4.33 -11.41 0.16
C SER A 333 3.17 -11.79 -0.76
N GLY A 334 2.26 -10.84 -0.99
CA GLY A 334 1.30 -10.94 -2.09
C GLY A 334 2.02 -10.90 -3.44
N GLU A 335 1.43 -11.57 -4.42
CA GLU A 335 1.94 -11.63 -5.79
C GLU A 335 0.80 -11.49 -6.80
N TYR A 336 1.15 -11.05 -8.00
CA TYR A 336 0.25 -11.08 -9.13
C TYR A 336 0.46 -12.39 -9.90
N VAL A 337 -0.63 -13.07 -10.23
CA VAL A 337 -0.62 -14.31 -10.99
C VAL A 337 -1.61 -14.21 -12.13
N MET A 338 -1.25 -14.78 -13.28
CA MET A 338 -2.22 -14.97 -14.35
C MET A 338 -3.23 -16.03 -13.89
N TYR A 339 -4.51 -15.69 -14.05
CA TYR A 339 -5.63 -16.55 -13.75
C TYR A 339 -6.41 -16.83 -15.03
N ASP A 340 -6.68 -18.11 -15.24
CA ASP A 340 -7.54 -18.59 -16.31
C ASP A 340 -8.81 -19.18 -15.69
N SER A 341 -9.98 -18.76 -16.19
CA SER A 341 -11.31 -19.16 -15.70
C SER A 341 -11.57 -20.68 -15.68
N PHE A 342 -10.72 -21.48 -16.35
CA PHE A 342 -10.79 -22.94 -16.32
C PHE A 342 -10.04 -23.58 -15.14
N GLN A 343 -9.31 -22.81 -14.33
CA GLN A 343 -8.54 -23.29 -13.19
C GLN A 343 -9.16 -22.83 -11.86
N PRO A 344 -9.00 -23.61 -10.77
CA PRO A 344 -9.40 -23.13 -9.46
C PRO A 344 -8.54 -21.93 -9.05
N SER A 345 -9.19 -20.87 -8.55
CA SER A 345 -8.49 -19.72 -8.00
C SER A 345 -7.61 -20.10 -6.81
N ILE A 346 -6.44 -19.47 -6.72
CA ILE A 346 -5.49 -19.64 -5.61
C ILE A 346 -6.00 -18.96 -4.33
N GLY A 347 -6.74 -17.85 -4.47
CA GLY A 347 -7.24 -17.05 -3.36
C GLY A 347 -6.22 -16.13 -2.69
N HIS A 348 -6.74 -15.28 -1.81
CA HIS A 348 -6.00 -14.31 -1.00
C HIS A 348 -6.21 -14.60 0.48
N PHE A 349 -5.27 -15.33 1.08
CA PHE A 349 -5.38 -15.86 2.46
C PHE A 349 -5.73 -14.78 3.49
N CYS A 350 -5.09 -13.60 3.42
CA CYS A 350 -5.33 -12.53 4.41
C CYS A 350 -6.70 -11.86 4.29
N LEU A 351 -7.29 -11.86 3.09
CA LEU A 351 -8.57 -11.18 2.85
C LEU A 351 -9.74 -12.16 2.95
N ALA A 352 -9.45 -13.45 3.13
CA ALA A 352 -10.43 -14.53 3.07
C ALA A 352 -11.30 -14.53 1.79
N VAL A 353 -10.76 -14.00 0.69
CA VAL A 353 -11.43 -13.98 -0.62
C VAL A 353 -10.73 -14.91 -1.60
N ARG A 354 -11.50 -15.46 -2.55
CA ARG A 354 -10.94 -16.32 -3.62
C ARG A 354 -10.60 -15.50 -4.86
N ASP A 355 -11.49 -14.61 -5.28
CA ASP A 355 -11.36 -13.93 -6.57
C ASP A 355 -11.12 -12.45 -6.31
N TYR A 356 -9.85 -12.04 -6.44
CA TYR A 356 -9.40 -10.70 -6.12
C TYR A 356 -8.36 -10.23 -7.12
N THR A 357 -8.52 -9.00 -7.60
CA THR A 357 -7.57 -8.30 -8.46
C THR A 357 -7.34 -6.88 -7.95
N HIS A 358 -6.46 -6.12 -8.60
CA HIS A 358 -6.35 -4.69 -8.39
C HIS A 358 -6.83 -3.98 -9.66
N GLY A 359 -7.89 -3.19 -9.55
CA GLY A 359 -8.44 -2.40 -10.65
C GLY A 359 -8.91 -1.00 -10.24
N THR A 360 -8.66 -0.56 -9.01
CA THR A 360 -9.18 0.69 -8.44
C THR A 360 -8.16 1.84 -8.36
N ALA A 361 -6.94 1.66 -8.87
CA ALA A 361 -5.89 2.67 -8.82
C ALA A 361 -5.03 2.81 -10.10
N PRO A 362 -5.64 3.02 -11.28
CA PRO A 362 -4.93 2.98 -12.56
C PRO A 362 -3.94 4.13 -12.80
N ASN A 363 -4.03 5.27 -12.12
CA ASN A 363 -3.02 6.34 -12.25
C ASN A 363 -1.67 5.96 -11.64
N ARG A 364 -1.66 5.00 -10.71
CA ARG A 364 -0.48 4.63 -9.92
C ARG A 364 -0.13 3.15 -9.93
N ARG A 365 -0.90 2.29 -10.61
CA ARG A 365 -0.59 0.86 -10.76
C ARG A 365 -0.90 0.37 -12.18
N TYR A 366 0.11 -0.18 -12.84
CA TYR A 366 0.01 -0.65 -14.22
C TYR A 366 -0.91 -1.87 -14.37
N VAL A 367 -0.98 -2.74 -13.34
CA VAL A 367 -1.91 -3.88 -13.37
C VAL A 367 -3.36 -3.41 -13.49
N ASP A 368 -3.72 -2.30 -12.84
CA ASP A 368 -5.06 -1.74 -12.89
C ASP A 368 -5.40 -1.20 -14.29
N VAL A 369 -4.43 -0.60 -15.00
CA VAL A 369 -4.58 -0.22 -16.42
C VAL A 369 -4.82 -1.45 -17.30
N VAL A 370 -4.11 -2.55 -17.04
CA VAL A 370 -4.33 -3.83 -17.75
C VAL A 370 -5.71 -4.40 -17.45
N ILE A 371 -6.15 -4.38 -16.19
CA ILE A 371 -7.50 -4.80 -15.80
C ILE A 371 -8.56 -3.94 -16.49
N GLN A 372 -8.34 -2.62 -16.59
CA GLN A 372 -9.27 -1.72 -17.28
C GLN A 372 -9.44 -2.09 -18.76
N ARG A 373 -8.35 -2.37 -19.47
CA ARG A 373 -8.37 -2.86 -20.87
C ARG A 373 -9.13 -4.19 -20.99
N LEU A 374 -8.93 -5.11 -20.06
CA LEU A 374 -9.66 -6.38 -20.02
C LEU A 374 -11.16 -6.18 -19.77
N LEU A 375 -11.53 -5.28 -18.84
CA LEU A 375 -12.92 -4.94 -18.55
C LEU A 375 -13.61 -4.34 -19.77
N LYS A 376 -12.97 -3.40 -20.47
CA LYS A 376 -13.52 -2.79 -21.69
C LYS A 376 -13.71 -3.82 -22.80
N ALA A 377 -12.73 -4.70 -23.01
CA ALA A 377 -12.87 -5.79 -23.98
C ALA A 377 -14.06 -6.70 -23.64
N ALA A 378 -14.26 -7.00 -22.35
CA ALA A 378 -15.40 -7.78 -21.88
C ALA A 378 -16.74 -7.06 -22.09
N LEU A 379 -16.81 -5.76 -21.81
CA LEU A 379 -18.01 -4.93 -22.00
C LEU A 379 -18.43 -4.86 -23.48
N GLU A 380 -17.44 -4.73 -24.37
CA GLU A 380 -17.65 -4.68 -25.82
C GLU A 380 -17.83 -6.08 -26.45
N SER A 381 -17.74 -7.14 -25.64
CA SER A 381 -17.79 -8.53 -26.10
C SER A 381 -16.76 -8.85 -27.20
N VAL A 382 -15.60 -8.20 -27.13
CA VAL A 382 -14.48 -8.42 -28.06
C VAL A 382 -13.41 -9.31 -27.40
N PRO A 383 -12.51 -9.94 -28.19
CA PRO A 383 -11.43 -10.74 -27.64
C PRO A 383 -10.53 -9.97 -26.67
N SER A 384 -9.98 -10.68 -25.69
CA SER A 384 -8.96 -10.12 -24.78
C SER A 384 -7.80 -9.51 -25.57
N PRO A 385 -7.35 -8.28 -25.25
CA PRO A 385 -6.19 -7.66 -25.88
C PRO A 385 -4.88 -8.42 -25.58
N TYR A 386 -4.87 -9.23 -24.51
CA TYR A 386 -3.70 -10.02 -24.11
C TYR A 386 -3.96 -11.51 -24.19
N SER A 387 -2.95 -12.26 -24.64
CA SER A 387 -2.88 -13.70 -24.44
C SER A 387 -2.57 -14.05 -22.97
N SER A 388 -2.91 -15.27 -22.54
CA SER A 388 -2.55 -15.78 -21.20
C SER A 388 -1.03 -15.77 -20.96
N LYS A 389 -0.22 -15.92 -22.03
CA LYS A 389 1.25 -15.84 -21.95
C LYS A 389 1.73 -14.41 -21.70
N GLU A 390 1.10 -13.41 -22.30
CA GLU A 390 1.41 -12.00 -22.04
C GLU A 390 1.00 -11.61 -20.63
N LEU A 391 -0.21 -11.95 -20.20
CA LEU A 391 -0.69 -11.72 -18.84
C LEU A 391 0.23 -12.37 -17.80
N SER A 392 0.72 -13.59 -18.04
CA SER A 392 1.69 -14.25 -17.15
C SER A 392 2.99 -13.46 -17.03
N LYS A 393 3.49 -12.88 -18.13
CA LYS A 393 4.69 -12.03 -18.11
C LYS A 393 4.44 -10.71 -17.40
N ILE A 394 3.29 -10.09 -17.65
CA ILE A 394 2.87 -8.84 -16.99
C ILE A 394 2.77 -9.07 -15.48
N ALA A 395 2.06 -10.11 -15.04
CA ALA A 395 1.90 -10.45 -13.63
C ALA A 395 3.25 -10.69 -12.92
N ALA A 396 4.15 -11.45 -13.56
CA ALA A 396 5.50 -11.68 -13.02
C ALA A 396 6.30 -10.38 -12.91
N TRP A 397 6.25 -9.55 -13.95
CA TRP A 397 6.90 -8.24 -13.94
C TRP A 397 6.34 -7.32 -12.85
N CYS A 398 5.01 -7.19 -12.76
CA CYS A 398 4.37 -6.36 -11.74
C CYS A 398 4.75 -6.81 -10.32
N THR A 399 4.84 -8.12 -10.09
CA THR A 399 5.27 -8.69 -8.80
C THR A 399 6.72 -8.33 -8.47
N GLU A 400 7.62 -8.46 -9.45
CA GLU A 400 9.03 -8.10 -9.28
C GLU A 400 9.19 -6.60 -8.97
N ARG A 401 8.50 -5.74 -9.73
CA ARG A 401 8.57 -4.29 -9.60
C ARG A 401 7.95 -3.79 -8.30
N GLU A 402 6.84 -4.35 -7.84
CA GLU A 402 6.30 -4.05 -6.50
C GLU A 402 7.28 -4.47 -5.39
N GLY A 403 7.97 -5.59 -5.55
CA GLY A 403 9.03 -6.00 -4.64
C GLY A 403 10.23 -5.04 -4.66
N ALA A 404 10.51 -4.40 -5.80
CA ALA A 404 11.56 -3.40 -5.94
C ALA A 404 11.15 -2.03 -5.37
N SER A 405 9.90 -1.59 -5.55
CA SER A 405 9.42 -0.30 -5.02
C SER A 405 9.46 -0.29 -3.49
N LYS A 406 9.00 -1.39 -2.85
CA LYS A 406 9.10 -1.57 -1.39
C LYS A 406 10.54 -1.52 -0.86
N LYS A 407 11.54 -1.84 -1.69
CA LYS A 407 12.96 -1.69 -1.31
C LYS A 407 13.42 -0.24 -1.37
N VAL A 408 12.94 0.53 -2.35
CA VAL A 408 13.18 1.98 -2.44
C VAL A 408 12.57 2.68 -1.22
N GLU A 409 11.29 2.43 -0.94
CA GLU A 409 10.54 3.06 0.17
C GLU A 409 11.22 2.76 1.51
N ARG A 410 11.47 1.48 1.82
CA ARG A 410 12.18 1.09 3.06
C ARG A 410 13.60 1.64 3.17
N PHE A 411 14.29 1.83 2.04
CA PHE A 411 15.61 2.47 2.05
C PHE A 411 15.49 3.95 2.40
N MET A 412 14.50 4.63 1.83
CA MET A 412 14.24 6.04 2.06
C MET A 412 13.73 6.33 3.47
N GLU A 413 12.80 5.53 4.00
CA GLU A 413 12.39 5.60 5.42
C GLU A 413 13.60 5.57 6.36
N LYS A 414 14.57 4.68 6.10
CA LYS A 414 15.80 4.60 6.89
C LYS A 414 16.72 5.79 6.68
N ALA A 415 16.79 6.33 5.46
CA ALA A 415 17.58 7.52 5.15
C ALA A 415 17.03 8.75 5.87
N GLU A 416 15.70 8.93 5.85
CA GLU A 416 14.97 9.98 6.56
C GLU A 416 15.12 9.86 8.07
N ALA A 417 14.89 8.66 8.63
CA ALA A 417 15.07 8.40 10.05
C ALA A 417 16.51 8.65 10.50
N ALA A 418 17.50 8.24 9.70
CA ALA A 418 18.91 8.53 9.98
C ALA A 418 19.17 10.04 9.93
N PHE A 419 18.56 10.77 9.00
CA PHE A 419 18.70 12.22 8.88
C PHE A 419 18.17 12.93 10.14
N VAL A 420 16.95 12.59 10.58
CA VAL A 420 16.33 13.11 11.81
C VAL A 420 17.19 12.82 13.06
N LEU A 421 17.79 11.63 13.13
CA LEU A 421 18.62 11.21 14.27
C LEU A 421 20.06 11.71 14.24
N SER A 422 20.50 12.36 13.16
CA SER A 422 21.93 12.63 12.94
C SER A 422 22.60 13.54 13.97
N GLY A 423 21.82 14.39 14.66
CA GLY A 423 22.30 15.21 15.78
C GLY A 423 22.27 14.54 17.15
N LYS A 424 21.81 13.27 17.24
CA LYS A 424 21.49 12.59 18.51
C LYS A 424 22.43 11.43 18.85
N ILE A 425 23.57 11.29 18.15
CA ILE A 425 24.53 10.21 18.43
C ILE A 425 25.00 10.29 19.89
N GLY A 426 24.98 9.16 20.58
CA GLY A 426 25.32 9.02 21.99
C GLY A 426 24.13 9.12 22.95
N GLN A 427 22.96 9.60 22.49
CA GLN A 427 21.74 9.65 23.29
C GLN A 427 21.09 8.26 23.40
N SER A 428 20.31 8.07 24.47
CA SER A 428 19.56 6.84 24.76
C SER A 428 18.08 7.03 24.48
N PHE A 429 17.43 5.97 24.01
CA PHE A 429 16.03 5.97 23.58
C PHE A 429 15.32 4.73 24.12
N ASN A 430 14.05 4.91 24.50
CA ASN A 430 13.15 3.78 24.71
C ASN A 430 12.83 3.14 23.36
N SER A 431 12.84 1.82 23.31
CA SER A 431 12.62 1.07 22.08
C SER A 431 11.96 -0.28 22.33
N ILE A 432 11.44 -0.87 21.26
CA ILE A 432 10.89 -2.23 21.22
C ILE A 432 11.71 -3.04 20.23
N VAL A 433 12.06 -4.28 20.60
CA VAL A 433 12.73 -5.21 19.69
C VAL A 433 11.74 -5.69 18.62
N THR A 434 11.98 -5.32 17.36
CA THR A 434 11.11 -5.62 16.21
C THR A 434 11.53 -6.88 15.45
N GLY A 435 12.76 -7.37 15.67
CA GLY A 435 13.25 -8.55 14.97
C GLY A 435 14.50 -9.14 15.62
N VAL A 436 14.55 -10.46 15.68
CA VAL A 436 15.72 -11.24 16.09
C VAL A 436 15.91 -12.37 15.10
N SER A 437 17.04 -12.37 14.39
CA SER A 437 17.39 -13.37 13.37
C SER A 437 18.90 -13.52 13.26
N ASP A 438 19.36 -14.50 12.51
CA ASP A 438 20.78 -14.69 12.18
C ASP A 438 21.37 -13.49 11.41
N HIS A 439 20.52 -12.73 10.72
CA HIS A 439 20.91 -11.52 9.99
C HIS A 439 21.05 -10.27 10.88
N GLY A 440 20.55 -10.32 12.11
CA GLY A 440 20.67 -9.24 13.08
C GLY A 440 19.47 -9.11 14.03
N THR A 441 19.67 -8.27 15.04
CA THR A 441 18.63 -7.80 15.95
C THR A 441 18.28 -6.36 15.62
N TYR A 442 16.99 -6.06 15.53
CA TYR A 442 16.46 -4.75 15.18
C TYR A 442 15.56 -4.24 16.30
N VAL A 443 15.60 -2.91 16.49
CA VAL A 443 14.76 -2.20 17.44
C VAL A 443 14.10 -1.02 16.74
N ARG A 444 12.87 -0.73 17.12
CA ARG A 444 12.14 0.49 16.77
C ARG A 444 12.07 1.39 17.99
N LEU A 445 12.48 2.64 17.84
CA LEU A 445 12.37 3.65 18.87
C LEU A 445 10.89 4.01 19.11
N ILE A 446 10.54 4.40 20.34
CA ILE A 446 9.18 4.87 20.66
C ILE A 446 8.94 6.26 20.04
N ALA A 447 9.92 7.17 20.17
CA ALA A 447 9.86 8.51 19.61
C ALA A 447 11.27 9.05 19.28
N PRO A 448 11.52 9.51 18.03
CA PRO A 448 10.69 9.30 16.84
C PRO A 448 10.63 7.81 16.47
N PRO A 449 9.62 7.33 15.72
CA PRO A 449 9.43 5.91 15.39
C PRO A 449 10.43 5.39 14.33
N ALA A 450 11.73 5.42 14.65
CA ALA A 450 12.82 5.00 13.78
C ALA A 450 13.26 3.56 14.08
N GLU A 451 13.42 2.72 13.06
CA GLU A 451 13.98 1.37 13.18
C GLU A 451 15.49 1.35 12.86
N GLY A 452 16.27 0.62 13.66
CA GLY A 452 17.69 0.41 13.41
C GLY A 452 18.23 -0.90 13.99
N ARG A 453 19.48 -1.20 13.66
CA ARG A 453 20.13 -2.47 14.04
C ARG A 453 20.83 -2.33 15.39
N VAL A 454 20.63 -3.30 16.28
CA VAL A 454 21.39 -3.41 17.53
C VAL A 454 22.68 -4.18 17.27
N MET A 455 23.81 -3.49 17.42
CA MET A 455 25.14 -4.04 17.13
C MET A 455 25.77 -4.73 18.34
N ARG A 456 25.35 -4.37 19.56
CA ARG A 456 25.96 -4.81 20.82
C ARG A 456 24.90 -5.00 21.90
N GLY A 457 25.12 -5.98 22.79
CA GLY A 457 24.18 -6.29 23.88
C GLY A 457 22.96 -7.11 23.47
N VAL A 458 22.97 -7.74 22.29
CA VAL A 458 21.82 -8.46 21.72
C VAL A 458 21.46 -9.78 22.40
N ARG A 459 22.34 -10.34 23.24
CA ARG A 459 22.17 -11.68 23.80
C ARG A 459 20.95 -11.71 24.72
N GLY A 460 20.00 -12.59 24.40
CA GLY A 460 18.78 -12.81 25.21
C GLY A 460 17.62 -11.89 24.87
N LEU A 461 17.77 -10.98 23.89
CA LEU A 461 16.66 -10.16 23.42
C LEU A 461 15.62 -11.00 22.68
N ARG A 462 14.34 -10.67 22.88
CA ARG A 462 13.19 -11.31 22.23
C ARG A 462 12.35 -10.26 21.52
N VAL A 463 11.66 -10.65 20.44
CA VAL A 463 10.70 -9.78 19.74
C VAL A 463 9.63 -9.28 20.73
N SER A 464 9.18 -8.05 20.55
CA SER A 464 8.25 -7.31 21.43
C SER A 464 8.80 -6.95 22.82
N GLN A 465 10.09 -7.19 23.10
CA GLN A 465 10.71 -6.77 24.36
C GLN A 465 10.99 -5.26 24.35
N LYS A 466 10.52 -4.53 25.38
CA LYS A 466 10.92 -3.14 25.64
C LYS A 466 12.37 -3.10 26.14
N VAL A 467 13.21 -2.27 25.53
CA VAL A 467 14.63 -2.12 25.86
C VAL A 467 15.08 -0.67 25.63
N VAL A 468 16.04 -0.20 26.45
CA VAL A 468 16.68 1.10 26.23
C VAL A 468 17.92 0.90 25.38
N VAL A 469 18.04 1.65 24.30
CA VAL A 469 19.17 1.59 23.38
C VAL A 469 19.85 2.93 23.23
N ARG A 470 21.17 2.92 22.97
CA ARG A 470 21.98 4.11 22.72
C ARG A 470 22.35 4.17 21.25
N LEU A 471 22.13 5.31 20.61
CA LEU A 471 22.51 5.55 19.21
C LEU A 471 24.03 5.66 19.10
N ILE A 472 24.67 4.84 18.26
CA ILE A 472 26.14 4.81 18.15
C ILE A 472 26.66 5.21 16.78
N ASN A 473 25.88 5.03 15.72
CA ASN A 473 26.29 5.34 14.36
C ASN A 473 25.06 5.43 13.45
N LEU A 474 25.16 6.17 12.35
CA LEU A 474 24.14 6.26 11.31
C LEU A 474 24.74 6.80 10.02
N ASN A 475 24.04 6.61 8.90
CA ASN A 475 24.37 7.27 7.64
C ASN A 475 23.11 7.40 6.76
N PRO A 476 22.59 8.63 6.58
CA PRO A 476 21.44 8.88 5.71
C PRO A 476 21.65 8.43 4.27
N ASN A 477 22.82 8.71 3.67
CA ASN A 477 23.12 8.32 2.29
C ASN A 477 23.17 6.80 2.05
N LYS A 478 23.27 6.01 3.12
CA LYS A 478 23.32 4.54 3.06
C LYS A 478 22.12 3.87 3.75
N GLY A 479 21.16 4.65 4.27
CA GLY A 479 19.96 4.12 4.93
C GLY A 479 20.26 3.18 6.10
N PHE A 480 21.18 3.53 7.01
CA PHE A 480 21.41 2.72 8.22
C PHE A 480 21.45 3.54 9.51
N ILE A 481 21.01 2.90 10.60
CA ILE A 481 21.03 3.39 11.98
C ILE A 481 21.48 2.23 12.87
N ASP A 482 22.52 2.46 13.66
CA ASP A 482 23.11 1.46 14.56
C ASP A 482 22.95 1.87 16.02
N PHE A 483 22.53 0.91 16.83
CA PHE A 483 22.31 1.03 18.26
C PHE A 483 23.16 0.05 19.07
N GLU A 484 23.28 0.29 20.37
CA GLU A 484 23.68 -0.70 21.36
C GLU A 484 22.73 -0.69 22.57
N VAL A 485 22.56 -1.81 23.26
CA VAL A 485 21.75 -1.85 24.49
C VAL A 485 22.40 -0.98 25.57
N ALA A 486 21.61 -0.09 26.18
CA ALA A 486 22.07 0.78 27.25
C ALA A 486 22.59 -0.02 28.45
N GLY A 487 23.69 0.44 29.06
CA GLY A 487 24.34 -0.26 30.17
C GLY A 487 25.21 -1.46 29.74
N TRP A 488 25.37 -1.73 28.44
CA TRP A 488 26.31 -2.74 27.95
C TRP A 488 27.76 -2.40 28.33
N LYS A 489 28.30 -3.09 29.33
CA LYS A 489 29.72 -3.05 29.72
C LYS A 489 30.49 -4.14 28.98
N GLY A 490 30.71 -3.98 27.68
CA GLY A 490 31.57 -4.89 26.91
C GLY A 490 33.05 -4.76 27.31
N LYS A 491 33.72 -5.88 27.63
CA LYS A 491 35.18 -5.93 27.85
C LYS A 491 35.89 -5.24 26.67
N ARG A 492 36.66 -4.18 26.98
CA ARG A 492 37.63 -3.55 26.06
C ARG A 492 38.51 -4.66 25.48
N GLN A 493 38.29 -5.05 24.24
CA GLN A 493 39.18 -5.95 23.54
C GLN A 493 40.47 -5.15 23.28
N LYS A 494 41.46 -5.32 24.16
CA LYS A 494 42.81 -4.80 23.95
C LYS A 494 43.24 -5.27 22.57
N ARG A 495 43.50 -4.31 21.66
CA ARG A 495 44.39 -4.55 20.52
C ARG A 495 45.71 -5.05 21.10
N SER A 496 45.91 -6.35 21.17
CA SER A 496 47.20 -6.93 21.49
C SER A 496 48.08 -6.71 20.28
N GLY A 497 48.91 -5.67 20.36
CA GLY A 497 50.12 -5.59 19.55
C GLY A 497 50.96 -6.81 19.84
N ARG A 498 51.00 -7.74 18.89
CA ARG A 498 52.11 -8.68 18.73
C ARG A 498 52.82 -8.32 17.44
N ARG A 499 53.81 -7.43 17.55
CA ARG A 499 54.99 -7.47 16.69
C ARG A 499 55.65 -8.83 16.93
N GLY A 500 55.38 -9.78 16.05
CA GLY A 500 56.08 -11.04 15.95
C GLY A 500 56.78 -11.09 14.61
N SER A 501 58.03 -10.62 14.58
CA SER A 501 58.97 -10.86 13.48
C SER A 501 59.07 -12.36 13.21
N ARG A 502 58.86 -12.80 11.97
CA ARG A 502 59.39 -14.09 11.48
C ARG A 502 59.57 -14.08 9.97
N ASN A 503 60.85 -14.05 9.62
CA ASN A 503 61.53 -14.38 8.37
C ASN A 503 60.73 -15.20 7.36
N TRP A 504 60.67 -14.68 6.13
CA TRP A 504 60.48 -15.45 4.92
C TRP A 504 61.84 -16.03 4.49
N LYS A 505 61.99 -17.36 4.52
CA LYS A 505 63.04 -18.08 3.80
C LYS A 505 62.39 -19.09 2.85
N HIS A 506 62.75 -18.96 1.59
CA HIS A 506 62.52 -19.90 0.49
C HIS A 506 62.88 -21.36 0.83
N LYS A 507 62.09 -22.30 0.30
CA LYS A 507 62.49 -23.42 -0.60
C LYS A 507 61.26 -24.33 -0.82
N ARG A 508 60.75 -24.42 -2.06
CA ARG A 508 60.96 -25.54 -3.01
C ARG A 508 60.72 -26.93 -2.40
N ARG A 509 59.59 -27.54 -2.74
CA ARG A 509 59.50 -28.62 -3.75
C ARG A 509 58.07 -28.75 -4.23
#